data_AF-A0A2H9L1W7-F1
#
_entry.id   AF-A0A2H9L1W7-F1
#
_cell.length_a   1.000
_cell.length_b   1.000
_cell.length_c   1.000
_cell.angle_alpha   90.00
_cell.angle_beta   90.00
_cell.angle_gamma   90.00
#
_symmetry.space_group_name_H-M   'P 1'
#
loop_
_entity.id
_entity.type
_entity.pdbx_description
1 polymer ?
#
loop_
_entity_poly.entity_id
_entity_poly.type
_entity_poly.pdbx_seq_one_letter_code
_entity_poly.pdbx_strand_id
1 'polypeptide(L)'
;MKVNGFLAASLVLLLAFAGIASAINIYEQSCSDGTKYFQCSQGTPGYACLPDSTSGNGVSLQNDVESKIVKTTDGTSQPKCACANFPGYMEKDGKCVKTTCTDTNGKTLESGACSVTKPNRCIDGNLVENSLACGCPEGKQVASDSKTCVRAVGCRWGNPPCQPNQECKYVESAKDEGHCVAKQGCAYNTVTCTSMQYCDTSGDSNGVCTTREGCQYLNPPCHAGETCNSATGVCEAGESADEIGSASTAGAAVSDDFVATCCCAPVLAMAGLAGIVIVKKRE
;
A
#
# COMPACT_ATOMS: atom_id res chain seq x y z
N MET A 1 -15.40 1.08 -97.72
CA MET A 1 -14.91 1.58 -96.41
C MET A 1 -14.38 0.38 -95.62
N LYS A 2 -13.06 0.22 -95.53
CA LYS A 2 -12.43 -0.80 -94.67
C LYS A 2 -12.38 -0.23 -93.25
N VAL A 3 -13.25 -0.72 -92.37
CA VAL A 3 -13.23 -0.34 -90.96
C VAL A 3 -12.04 -1.07 -90.33
N ASN A 4 -11.07 -0.31 -89.81
CA ASN A 4 -9.88 -0.85 -89.16
C ASN A 4 -10.28 -1.63 -87.90
N GLY A 5 -10.15 -2.96 -87.93
CA GLY A 5 -10.47 -3.85 -86.81
C GLY A 5 -9.68 -3.58 -85.52
N PHE A 6 -8.60 -2.79 -85.59
CA PHE A 6 -7.83 -2.35 -84.42
C PHE A 6 -8.61 -1.37 -83.52
N LEU A 7 -9.53 -0.57 -84.07
CA LEU A 7 -10.33 0.37 -83.28
C LEU A 7 -11.45 -0.32 -82.49
N ALA A 8 -11.99 -1.42 -83.02
CA ALA A 8 -13.05 -2.17 -82.34
C ALA A 8 -12.52 -2.97 -81.13
N ALA A 9 -11.32 -3.56 -81.23
CA ALA A 9 -10.73 -4.33 -80.13
C ALA A 9 -10.34 -3.44 -78.94
N SER A 10 -9.86 -2.23 -79.19
CA SER A 10 -9.47 -1.30 -78.12
C SER A 10 -10.66 -0.73 -77.35
N LEU A 11 -11.82 -0.57 -77.99
CA LEU A 11 -13.05 -0.08 -77.36
C LEU A 11 -13.67 -1.14 -76.42
N VAL A 12 -13.63 -2.42 -76.79
CA VAL A 12 -14.11 -3.52 -75.94
C VAL A 12 -13.24 -3.68 -74.70
N LEU A 13 -11.92 -3.49 -74.82
CA LEU A 13 -11.01 -3.55 -73.68
C LEU A 13 -11.25 -2.38 -72.70
N LEU A 14 -11.47 -1.16 -73.20
CA LEU A 14 -11.80 0.00 -72.36
C LEU A 14 -13.16 -0.14 -71.63
N LEU A 15 -14.16 -0.76 -72.27
CA LEU A 15 -15.45 -1.06 -71.63
C LEU A 15 -15.33 -2.15 -70.54
N ALA A 16 -14.42 -3.12 -70.70
CA ALA A 16 -14.16 -4.13 -69.67
C ALA A 16 -13.51 -3.54 -68.40
N PHE A 17 -12.65 -2.53 -68.52
CA PHE A 17 -12.05 -1.86 -67.37
C PHE A 17 -13.01 -0.88 -66.67
N ALA A 18 -13.93 -0.24 -67.41
CA ALA A 18 -14.93 0.64 -66.81
C ALA A 18 -15.93 -0.10 -65.90
N GLY A 19 -16.25 -1.36 -66.20
CA GLY A 19 -17.14 -2.18 -65.38
C GLY A 19 -16.54 -2.65 -64.04
N ILE A 20 -15.21 -2.67 -63.92
CA ILE A 20 -14.53 -3.12 -62.68
C ILE A 20 -14.37 -1.95 -61.69
N ALA A 21 -14.30 -0.70 -62.19
CA ALA A 21 -14.13 0.48 -61.33
C ALA A 21 -15.33 0.72 -60.39
N SER A 22 -16.54 0.32 -60.78
CA SER A 22 -17.74 0.44 -59.93
C SER A 22 -17.82 -0.58 -58.77
N ALA A 23 -16.94 -1.60 -58.74
CA ALA A 23 -16.91 -2.58 -57.66
C ALA A 23 -15.94 -2.23 -56.52
N ILE A 24 -15.11 -1.18 -56.66
CA ILE A 24 -13.99 -0.90 -55.75
C ILE A 24 -14.43 -0.13 -54.50
N ASN A 25 -15.61 0.51 -54.50
CA ASN A 25 -16.01 1.40 -53.40
C ASN A 25 -16.78 0.74 -52.24
N ILE A 26 -16.99 -0.58 -52.26
CA ILE A 26 -17.68 -1.28 -51.17
C ILE A 26 -16.82 -1.31 -49.90
N TYR A 27 -15.49 -1.27 -50.05
CA TYR A 27 -14.54 -1.37 -48.92
C TYR A 27 -14.43 -0.11 -48.05
N GLU A 28 -14.93 1.04 -48.52
CA GLU A 28 -14.98 2.27 -47.70
C GLU A 28 -16.30 2.43 -46.94
N GLN A 29 -17.27 1.55 -47.17
CA GLN A 29 -18.55 1.62 -46.47
C GLN A 29 -18.38 1.27 -44.99
N SER A 30 -19.02 2.09 -44.16
CA SER A 30 -19.06 1.92 -42.72
C SER A 30 -20.51 1.89 -42.26
N CYS A 31 -20.77 1.12 -41.21
CA CYS A 31 -22.07 1.07 -40.56
C CYS A 31 -22.39 2.37 -39.82
N SER A 32 -23.62 2.49 -39.31
CA SER A 32 -24.11 3.70 -38.64
C SER A 32 -23.28 4.11 -37.41
N ASP A 33 -22.53 3.19 -36.81
CA ASP A 33 -21.63 3.42 -35.68
C ASP A 33 -20.17 3.69 -36.10
N GLY A 34 -19.90 3.80 -37.40
CA GLY A 34 -18.55 3.96 -37.96
C GLY A 34 -17.76 2.66 -38.10
N THR A 35 -18.35 1.50 -37.78
CA THR A 35 -17.68 0.20 -37.94
C THR A 35 -17.46 -0.09 -39.42
N LYS A 36 -16.20 -0.36 -39.79
CA LYS A 36 -15.83 -0.70 -41.17
C LYS A 36 -16.41 -2.05 -41.59
N TYR A 37 -16.61 -2.21 -42.89
CA TYR A 37 -17.03 -3.46 -43.52
C TYR A 37 -16.23 -4.69 -43.03
N PHE A 38 -16.95 -5.77 -42.66
CA PHE A 38 -16.39 -7.01 -42.07
C PHE A 38 -15.56 -6.83 -40.77
N GLN A 39 -15.72 -5.70 -40.08
CA GLN A 39 -15.19 -5.50 -38.74
C GLN A 39 -16.30 -5.62 -37.69
N CYS A 40 -15.88 -5.96 -36.47
CA CYS A 40 -16.78 -6.08 -35.34
C CYS A 40 -17.01 -4.71 -34.70
N SER A 41 -18.27 -4.43 -34.35
CA SER A 41 -18.64 -3.18 -33.71
C SER A 41 -18.06 -3.09 -32.31
N GLN A 42 -17.37 -1.98 -32.03
CA GLN A 42 -16.87 -1.67 -30.67
C GLN A 42 -17.98 -1.11 -29.77
N GLY A 43 -18.99 -0.46 -30.35
CA GLY A 43 -20.13 0.08 -29.62
C GLY A 43 -21.22 -0.96 -29.33
N THR A 44 -21.32 -1.99 -30.15
CA THR A 44 -22.34 -3.04 -30.04
C THR A 44 -21.68 -4.43 -30.15
N PRO A 45 -21.03 -4.93 -29.09
CA PRO A 45 -20.39 -6.24 -29.08
C PRO A 45 -21.31 -7.35 -29.57
N GLY A 46 -20.76 -8.28 -30.36
CA GLY A 46 -21.53 -9.34 -31.03
C GLY A 46 -22.01 -9.00 -32.43
N TYR A 47 -21.92 -7.73 -32.84
CA TYR A 47 -22.36 -7.30 -34.16
C TYR A 47 -21.17 -7.05 -35.08
N ALA A 48 -21.37 -7.34 -36.36
CA ALA A 48 -20.44 -7.04 -37.44
C ALA A 48 -21.10 -6.13 -38.48
N CYS A 49 -20.31 -5.32 -39.17
CA CYS A 49 -20.80 -4.55 -40.30
C CYS A 49 -20.83 -5.43 -41.56
N LEU A 50 -22.03 -5.80 -42.00
CA LEU A 50 -22.26 -6.78 -43.08
C LEU A 50 -23.13 -6.19 -44.20
N PRO A 51 -23.11 -6.78 -45.42
CA PRO A 51 -23.97 -6.36 -46.52
C PRO A 51 -25.45 -6.42 -46.16
N ASP A 52 -26.19 -5.36 -46.50
CA ASP A 52 -27.63 -5.29 -46.30
C ASP A 52 -28.28 -4.49 -47.43
N SER A 53 -29.01 -5.18 -48.30
CA SER A 53 -29.71 -4.58 -49.44
C SER A 53 -30.87 -3.67 -49.04
N THR A 54 -31.32 -3.73 -47.79
CA THR A 54 -32.40 -2.88 -47.26
C THR A 54 -31.87 -1.57 -46.68
N SER A 55 -30.57 -1.50 -46.38
CA SER A 55 -29.92 -0.30 -45.86
C SER A 55 -29.61 0.71 -46.98
N GLY A 56 -29.84 2.00 -46.73
CA GLY A 56 -29.60 3.06 -47.72
C GLY A 56 -28.14 3.19 -48.16
N ASN A 57 -27.18 2.72 -47.35
CA ASN A 57 -25.75 2.69 -47.68
C ASN A 57 -25.26 1.29 -48.09
N GLY A 58 -26.11 0.26 -48.18
CA GLY A 58 -25.74 -1.10 -48.57
C GLY A 58 -25.11 -1.98 -47.49
N VAL A 59 -24.91 -1.47 -46.27
CA VAL A 59 -24.38 -2.22 -45.12
C VAL A 59 -25.16 -1.92 -43.84
N SER A 60 -25.23 -2.89 -42.92
CA SER A 60 -25.85 -2.69 -41.61
C SER A 60 -25.15 -3.51 -40.53
N LEU A 61 -25.32 -3.11 -39.28
CA LEU A 61 -24.88 -3.92 -38.15
C LEU A 61 -25.78 -5.14 -38.02
N GLN A 62 -25.20 -6.31 -38.14
CA GLN A 62 -25.92 -7.59 -38.04
C GLN A 62 -25.31 -8.43 -36.92
N ASN A 63 -26.16 -9.21 -36.24
CA ASN A 63 -25.73 -10.09 -35.14
C ASN A 63 -24.90 -11.24 -35.70
N ASP A 64 -23.59 -11.19 -35.51
CA ASP A 64 -22.66 -12.21 -36.01
C ASP A 64 -22.54 -13.40 -35.05
N VAL A 65 -22.96 -13.24 -33.79
CA VAL A 65 -22.99 -14.34 -32.81
C VAL A 65 -23.94 -15.45 -33.26
N GLU A 66 -25.15 -15.07 -33.69
CA GLU A 66 -26.14 -16.02 -34.20
C GLU A 66 -25.85 -16.48 -35.63
N SER A 67 -25.45 -15.54 -36.50
CA SER A 67 -25.33 -15.82 -37.93
C SER A 67 -23.99 -16.48 -38.32
N LYS A 68 -22.93 -16.33 -37.51
CA LYS A 68 -21.59 -16.92 -37.71
C LYS A 68 -21.01 -16.63 -39.10
N ILE A 69 -21.28 -15.45 -39.63
CA ILE A 69 -20.93 -15.07 -41.00
C ILE A 69 -19.46 -14.70 -41.07
N VAL A 70 -18.96 -13.94 -40.10
CA VAL A 70 -17.58 -13.50 -40.07
C VAL A 70 -16.73 -14.56 -39.39
N LYS A 71 -16.05 -15.38 -40.19
CA LYS A 71 -15.14 -16.40 -39.68
C LYS A 71 -13.75 -15.83 -39.46
N THR A 72 -13.06 -16.34 -38.45
CA THR A 72 -11.63 -16.10 -38.26
C THR A 72 -10.82 -16.80 -39.35
N THR A 73 -9.69 -16.22 -39.74
CA THR A 73 -8.77 -16.78 -40.75
C THR A 73 -8.04 -18.04 -40.29
N ASP A 74 -8.12 -18.38 -39.00
CA ASP A 74 -7.47 -19.54 -38.39
C ASP A 74 -8.25 -20.85 -38.56
N GLY A 75 -9.44 -20.82 -39.19
CA GLY A 75 -10.29 -21.99 -39.41
C GLY A 75 -10.99 -22.49 -38.15
N THR A 76 -10.92 -21.76 -37.04
CA THR A 76 -11.74 -22.07 -35.86
C THR A 76 -13.21 -21.76 -36.15
N SER A 77 -14.12 -22.60 -35.64
CA SER A 77 -15.57 -22.45 -35.86
C SER A 77 -16.18 -21.25 -35.13
N GLN A 78 -15.36 -20.41 -34.48
CA GLN A 78 -15.85 -19.28 -33.70
C GLN A 78 -16.02 -18.04 -34.57
N PRO A 79 -17.14 -17.29 -34.42
CA PRO A 79 -17.31 -16.04 -35.13
C PRO A 79 -16.24 -15.04 -34.67
N LYS A 80 -15.70 -14.27 -35.62
CA LYS A 80 -14.73 -13.19 -35.36
C LYS A 80 -15.29 -12.18 -34.35
N CYS A 81 -16.60 -11.98 -34.35
CA CYS A 81 -17.27 -11.06 -33.45
C CYS A 81 -17.95 -11.77 -32.27
N ALA A 82 -17.48 -12.96 -31.88
CA ALA A 82 -17.93 -13.64 -30.66
C ALA A 82 -17.78 -12.74 -29.43
N CYS A 83 -18.71 -12.84 -28.48
CA CYS A 83 -18.71 -12.01 -27.27
C CYS A 83 -17.41 -12.12 -26.45
N ALA A 84 -16.77 -13.31 -26.46
CA ALA A 84 -15.50 -13.56 -25.77
C ALA A 84 -14.33 -12.70 -26.31
N ASN A 85 -14.44 -12.15 -27.51
CA ASN A 85 -13.44 -11.25 -28.08
C ASN A 85 -13.58 -9.81 -27.56
N PHE A 86 -14.62 -9.52 -26.78
CA PHE A 86 -14.87 -8.22 -26.17
C PHE A 86 -14.70 -8.31 -24.65
N PRO A 87 -13.69 -7.65 -24.06
CA PRO A 87 -13.45 -7.71 -22.62
C PRO A 87 -14.69 -7.34 -21.81
N GLY A 88 -15.11 -8.27 -20.94
CA GLY A 88 -16.26 -8.05 -20.08
C GLY A 88 -17.62 -8.29 -20.72
N TYR A 89 -17.71 -8.95 -21.88
CA TYR A 89 -18.97 -9.41 -22.45
C TYR A 89 -19.02 -10.94 -22.48
N MET A 90 -20.22 -11.49 -22.28
CA MET A 90 -20.48 -12.92 -22.46
C MET A 90 -21.71 -13.12 -23.35
N GLU A 91 -21.77 -14.25 -24.03
CA GLU A 91 -22.95 -14.63 -24.80
C GLU A 91 -24.05 -15.12 -23.84
N LYS A 92 -25.23 -14.53 -23.94
CA LYS A 92 -26.45 -14.98 -23.27
C LYS A 92 -27.61 -14.82 -24.24
N ASP A 93 -28.29 -15.93 -24.52
CA ASP A 93 -29.43 -15.98 -25.44
C ASP A 93 -29.12 -15.36 -26.82
N GLY A 94 -27.97 -15.71 -27.41
CA GLY A 94 -27.56 -15.22 -28.74
C GLY A 94 -27.14 -13.75 -28.80
N LYS A 95 -27.00 -13.08 -27.65
CA LYS A 95 -26.60 -11.68 -27.55
C LYS A 95 -25.40 -11.51 -26.64
N CYS A 96 -24.55 -10.53 -26.93
CA CYS A 96 -23.50 -10.15 -26.01
C CYS A 96 -24.09 -9.27 -24.90
N VAL A 97 -24.06 -9.79 -23.69
CA VAL A 97 -24.45 -9.05 -22.49
C VAL A 97 -23.19 -8.64 -21.73
N LYS A 98 -23.17 -7.41 -21.23
CA LYS A 98 -22.08 -6.94 -20.38
C LYS A 98 -22.08 -7.76 -19.09
N THR A 99 -20.96 -8.37 -18.79
CA THR A 99 -20.78 -9.15 -17.58
C THR A 99 -20.62 -8.22 -16.39
N THR A 100 -21.35 -8.53 -15.33
CA THR A 100 -21.29 -7.83 -14.06
C THR A 100 -21.15 -8.82 -12.94
N CYS A 101 -20.47 -8.43 -11.88
CA CYS A 101 -20.38 -9.21 -10.65
C CYS A 101 -21.20 -8.53 -9.56
N THR A 102 -21.73 -9.30 -8.63
CA THR A 102 -22.32 -8.76 -7.40
C THR A 102 -21.32 -8.95 -6.28
N ASP A 103 -20.85 -7.85 -5.71
CA ASP A 103 -19.94 -7.83 -4.58
C ASP A 103 -20.62 -8.35 -3.29
N THR A 104 -19.84 -8.69 -2.26
CA THR A 104 -20.36 -9.20 -0.98
C THR A 104 -21.24 -8.20 -0.23
N ASN A 105 -21.15 -6.92 -0.56
CA ASN A 105 -22.03 -5.86 -0.05
C ASN A 105 -23.26 -5.59 -0.95
N GLY A 106 -23.48 -6.41 -1.99
CA GLY A 106 -24.58 -6.26 -2.94
C GLY A 106 -24.32 -5.24 -4.07
N LYS A 107 -23.15 -4.60 -4.13
CA LYS A 107 -22.82 -3.65 -5.19
C LYS A 107 -22.56 -4.38 -6.51
N THR A 108 -23.23 -3.97 -7.58
CA THR A 108 -22.92 -4.43 -8.93
C THR A 108 -21.62 -3.79 -9.43
N LEU A 109 -20.70 -4.62 -9.90
CA LEU A 109 -19.40 -4.25 -10.44
C LEU A 109 -19.38 -4.57 -11.93
N GLU A 110 -18.85 -3.66 -12.74
CA GLU A 110 -18.55 -3.96 -14.13
C GLU A 110 -17.31 -4.87 -14.22
N SER A 111 -17.20 -5.67 -15.27
CA SER A 111 -15.98 -6.42 -15.54
C SER A 111 -14.75 -5.51 -15.56
N GLY A 112 -13.68 -5.97 -14.93
CA GLY A 112 -12.45 -5.23 -14.67
C GLY A 112 -12.46 -4.41 -13.38
N ALA A 113 -13.61 -4.12 -12.75
CA ALA A 113 -13.69 -3.35 -11.52
C ALA A 113 -13.31 -4.18 -10.27
N CYS A 114 -12.75 -3.50 -9.27
CA CYS A 114 -12.40 -4.11 -7.99
C CYS A 114 -13.57 -4.09 -7.01
N SER A 115 -13.70 -5.17 -6.25
CA SER A 115 -14.59 -5.27 -5.10
C SER A 115 -14.16 -4.32 -3.98
N VAL A 116 -15.14 -3.89 -3.18
CA VAL A 116 -14.89 -3.16 -1.93
C VAL A 116 -14.19 -4.08 -0.92
N THR A 117 -14.54 -5.37 -0.92
CA THR A 117 -13.86 -6.43 -0.17
C THR A 117 -12.70 -7.00 -1.01
N LYS A 118 -11.57 -6.29 -0.97
CA LYS A 118 -10.29 -6.75 -1.55
C LYS A 118 -9.97 -8.20 -1.12
N PRO A 119 -9.34 -9.01 -1.99
CA PRO A 119 -8.64 -8.64 -3.23
C PRO A 119 -9.41 -8.92 -4.52
N ASN A 120 -10.73 -9.06 -4.45
CA ASN A 120 -11.49 -9.58 -5.57
C ASN A 120 -11.64 -8.55 -6.70
N ARG A 121 -11.53 -9.03 -7.94
CA ARG A 121 -11.79 -8.30 -9.17
C ARG A 121 -12.90 -9.00 -9.95
N CYS A 122 -13.81 -8.22 -10.51
CA CYS A 122 -14.81 -8.76 -11.41
C CYS A 122 -14.16 -9.12 -12.75
N ILE A 123 -14.20 -10.38 -13.16
CA ILE A 123 -13.70 -10.86 -14.45
C ILE A 123 -14.76 -11.79 -15.02
N ASP A 124 -15.31 -11.42 -16.17
CA ASP A 124 -16.30 -12.19 -16.92
C ASP A 124 -17.48 -12.67 -16.06
N GLY A 125 -17.98 -11.78 -15.21
CA GLY A 125 -19.14 -12.01 -14.34
C GLY A 125 -18.83 -12.76 -13.04
N ASN A 126 -17.56 -13.12 -12.81
CA ASN A 126 -17.11 -13.79 -11.61
C ASN A 126 -16.17 -12.89 -10.78
N LEU A 127 -16.28 -12.97 -9.45
CA LEU A 127 -15.29 -12.38 -8.56
C LEU A 127 -14.10 -13.34 -8.46
N VAL A 128 -12.94 -12.88 -8.93
CA VAL A 128 -11.69 -13.64 -8.91
C VAL A 128 -10.67 -12.87 -8.07
N GLU A 129 -9.92 -13.55 -7.22
CA GLU A 129 -8.83 -12.91 -6.47
C GLU A 129 -7.77 -12.36 -7.43
N ASN A 130 -7.51 -11.06 -7.33
CA ASN A 130 -6.48 -10.38 -8.11
C ASN A 130 -5.88 -9.23 -7.28
N SER A 131 -5.09 -9.63 -6.28
CA SER A 131 -4.48 -8.72 -5.32
C SER A 131 -3.51 -7.72 -5.97
N LEU A 132 -2.88 -8.04 -7.09
CA LEU A 132 -2.05 -7.09 -7.83
C LEU A 132 -2.87 -5.92 -8.40
N ALA A 133 -4.05 -6.20 -8.99
CA ALA A 133 -4.90 -5.17 -9.57
C ALA A 133 -5.71 -4.40 -8.52
N CYS A 134 -6.19 -5.09 -7.48
CA CYS A 134 -7.14 -4.53 -6.51
C CYS A 134 -6.53 -4.19 -5.14
N GLY A 135 -5.28 -4.57 -4.91
CA GLY A 135 -4.61 -4.48 -3.62
C GLY A 135 -5.13 -5.51 -2.62
N CYS A 136 -4.59 -5.44 -1.41
CA CYS A 136 -4.99 -6.28 -0.29
C CYS A 136 -5.78 -5.51 0.77
N PRO A 137 -6.62 -6.21 1.57
CA PRO A 137 -7.23 -5.62 2.75
C PRO A 137 -6.17 -5.25 3.79
N GLU A 138 -6.57 -4.46 4.79
CA GLU A 138 -5.67 -4.01 5.87
C GLU A 138 -4.98 -5.19 6.59
N GLY A 139 -3.69 -5.03 6.88
CA GLY A 139 -2.86 -6.07 7.50
C GLY A 139 -2.46 -7.23 6.58
N LYS A 140 -2.76 -7.15 5.27
CA LYS A 140 -2.32 -8.10 4.25
C LYS A 140 -1.52 -7.40 3.15
N GLN A 141 -0.66 -8.17 2.49
CA GLN A 141 0.13 -7.75 1.33
C GLN A 141 -0.02 -8.71 0.16
N VAL A 142 0.28 -8.21 -1.04
CA VAL A 142 0.22 -8.99 -2.28
C VAL A 142 1.24 -10.12 -2.18
N ALA A 143 0.79 -11.36 -2.35
CA ALA A 143 1.67 -12.52 -2.35
C ALA A 143 2.56 -12.54 -3.60
N SER A 144 3.59 -13.38 -3.60
CA SER A 144 4.49 -13.54 -4.76
C SER A 144 3.78 -14.02 -6.03
N ASP A 145 2.61 -14.69 -5.90
CA ASP A 145 1.79 -15.12 -7.02
C ASP A 145 0.98 -13.98 -7.70
N SER A 146 1.00 -12.76 -7.13
CA SER A 146 0.26 -11.58 -7.60
C SER A 146 -1.27 -11.74 -7.65
N LYS A 147 -1.82 -12.82 -7.10
CA LYS A 147 -3.26 -13.14 -7.13
C LYS A 147 -3.85 -13.09 -5.73
N THR A 148 -3.13 -13.65 -4.76
CA THR A 148 -3.61 -13.83 -3.39
C THR A 148 -3.07 -12.76 -2.46
N CYS A 149 -3.70 -12.63 -1.29
CA CYS A 149 -3.22 -11.77 -0.21
C CYS A 149 -2.73 -12.63 0.95
N VAL A 150 -1.46 -12.45 1.30
CA VAL A 150 -0.87 -13.06 2.50
C VAL A 150 -0.88 -12.06 3.65
N ARG A 151 -0.87 -12.57 4.88
CA ARG A 151 -0.69 -11.71 6.06
C ARG A 151 0.62 -10.97 5.92
N ALA A 152 0.59 -9.66 6.08
CA ALA A 152 1.81 -8.88 6.04
C ALA A 152 2.71 -9.32 7.19
N VAL A 153 3.98 -9.57 6.89
CA VAL A 153 5.00 -9.96 7.87
C VAL A 153 5.83 -8.73 8.19
N GLY A 154 6.31 -8.66 9.43
CA GLY A 154 7.13 -7.57 9.92
C GLY A 154 6.48 -6.79 11.04
N CYS A 155 7.32 -6.13 11.82
CA CYS A 155 6.87 -5.42 13.01
C CYS A 155 6.01 -4.19 12.69
N ARG A 156 6.11 -3.67 11.46
CA ARG A 156 5.22 -2.63 10.93
C ARG A 156 3.76 -3.01 11.03
N TRP A 157 3.50 -4.30 10.81
CA TRP A 157 2.17 -4.89 10.77
C TRP A 157 1.83 -5.62 12.07
N GLY A 158 2.69 -5.50 13.09
CA GLY A 158 2.54 -6.20 14.37
C GLY A 158 2.61 -7.72 14.24
N ASN A 159 3.31 -8.26 13.24
CA ASN A 159 3.31 -9.70 12.94
C ASN A 159 4.72 -10.24 12.57
N PRO A 160 5.50 -10.75 13.54
CA PRO A 160 5.22 -10.73 14.97
C PRO A 160 5.37 -9.31 15.56
N PRO A 161 4.68 -9.00 16.67
CA PRO A 161 4.94 -7.77 17.41
C PRO A 161 6.34 -7.83 18.05
N CYS A 162 7.00 -6.68 18.18
CA CYS A 162 8.27 -6.61 18.89
C CYS A 162 8.10 -6.91 20.39
N GLN A 163 9.12 -7.49 21.00
CA GLN A 163 9.16 -7.70 22.44
C GLN A 163 9.17 -6.34 23.19
N PRO A 164 8.81 -6.27 24.49
CA PRO A 164 8.74 -5.00 25.23
C PRO A 164 10.04 -4.18 25.24
N ASN A 165 11.20 -4.84 25.15
CA ASN A 165 12.54 -4.24 25.08
C ASN A 165 13.05 -4.01 23.63
N GLN A 166 12.16 -4.14 22.64
CA GLN A 166 12.45 -3.92 21.24
C GLN A 166 11.55 -2.81 20.66
N GLU A 167 12.04 -2.16 19.61
CA GLU A 167 11.30 -1.21 18.80
C GLU A 167 11.32 -1.64 17.34
N CYS A 168 10.28 -1.30 16.59
CA CYS A 168 10.23 -1.57 15.17
C CYS A 168 10.99 -0.49 14.41
N LYS A 169 12.10 -0.85 13.74
CA LYS A 169 12.86 0.06 12.87
C LYS A 169 12.63 -0.23 11.40
N TYR A 170 12.69 0.84 10.62
CA TYR A 170 12.53 0.84 9.17
C TYR A 170 13.83 1.33 8.53
N VAL A 171 14.32 0.57 7.58
CA VAL A 171 15.24 1.02 6.54
C VAL A 171 14.43 1.87 5.58
N GLU A 172 14.98 2.99 5.10
CA GLU A 172 14.29 4.02 4.28
C GLU A 172 13.77 3.52 2.90
N SER A 173 13.66 2.21 2.69
CA SER A 173 13.01 1.65 1.51
C SER A 173 11.48 1.58 1.72
N ALA A 174 10.71 2.03 0.73
CA ALA A 174 9.24 2.02 0.75
C ALA A 174 8.61 0.61 0.92
N LYS A 175 9.41 -0.45 0.88
CA LYS A 175 9.00 -1.84 1.01
C LYS A 175 9.48 -2.51 2.30
N ASP A 176 10.07 -1.78 3.23
CA ASP A 176 10.53 -2.41 4.45
C ASP A 176 9.36 -2.86 5.33
N GLU A 177 9.37 -4.15 5.65
CA GLU A 177 8.47 -4.84 6.58
C GLU A 177 8.74 -4.43 8.04
N GLY A 178 9.89 -3.79 8.27
CA GLY A 178 10.38 -3.37 9.56
C GLY A 178 10.95 -4.55 10.33
N HIS A 179 12.04 -4.29 11.05
CA HIS A 179 12.68 -5.28 11.91
C HIS A 179 12.65 -4.83 13.36
N CYS A 180 12.36 -5.76 14.26
CA CYS A 180 12.47 -5.52 15.69
C CYS A 180 13.95 -5.43 16.07
N VAL A 181 14.36 -4.27 16.56
CA VAL A 181 15.70 -4.06 17.11
C VAL A 181 15.60 -3.81 18.61
N ALA A 182 16.63 -4.17 19.36
CA ALA A 182 16.69 -3.83 20.78
C ALA A 182 16.62 -2.30 20.95
N LYS A 183 15.72 -1.83 21.83
CA LYS A 183 15.69 -0.43 22.22
C LYS A 183 17.04 -0.05 22.80
N GLN A 184 17.52 1.12 22.41
CA GLN A 184 18.82 1.61 22.83
C GLN A 184 18.68 2.59 24.01
N GLY A 185 19.80 3.01 24.58
CA GLY A 185 19.84 3.99 25.65
C GLY A 185 19.84 3.38 27.05
N CYS A 186 19.97 4.27 28.03
CA CYS A 186 20.20 3.89 29.42
C CYS A 186 18.95 3.35 30.12
N ALA A 187 17.75 3.64 29.61
CA ALA A 187 16.51 3.11 30.18
C ALA A 187 16.39 1.59 30.00
N TYR A 188 17.10 1.04 29.01
CA TYR A 188 17.09 -0.38 28.66
C TYR A 188 18.42 -1.08 28.99
N ASN A 189 19.30 -0.45 29.77
CA ASN A 189 20.63 -0.97 30.15
C ASN A 189 21.54 -1.33 28.96
N THR A 190 21.27 -0.78 27.77
CA THR A 190 22.16 -0.96 26.60
C THR A 190 23.30 0.05 26.60
N VAL A 191 23.12 1.18 27.30
CA VAL A 191 24.15 2.18 27.59
C VAL A 191 24.24 2.34 29.09
N THR A 192 25.41 2.13 29.68
CA THR A 192 25.64 2.34 31.11
C THR A 192 26.11 3.78 31.34
N CYS A 193 25.34 4.55 32.10
CA CYS A 193 25.77 5.89 32.51
C CYS A 193 26.92 5.79 33.51
N THR A 194 27.86 6.73 33.42
CA THR A 194 28.95 6.83 34.41
C THR A 194 28.41 7.24 35.79
N SER A 195 29.23 7.13 36.83
CA SER A 195 28.86 7.58 38.19
C SER A 195 28.51 9.07 38.28
N MET A 196 28.96 9.89 37.32
CA MET A 196 28.67 11.33 37.25
C MET A 196 27.42 11.67 36.40
N GLN A 197 26.73 10.65 35.87
CA GLN A 197 25.57 10.80 35.02
C GLN A 197 24.32 10.18 35.67
N TYR A 198 23.16 10.53 35.13
CA TYR A 198 21.90 9.86 35.40
C TYR A 198 21.19 9.57 34.07
N CYS A 199 20.29 8.58 34.07
CA CYS A 199 19.50 8.29 32.89
C CYS A 199 18.28 9.22 32.84
N ASP A 200 18.26 10.15 31.90
CA ASP A 200 17.15 11.08 31.70
C ASP A 200 16.20 10.57 30.62
N THR A 201 14.97 10.27 31.00
CA THR A 201 13.91 9.81 30.09
C THR A 201 12.84 10.86 29.81
N SER A 202 13.06 12.12 30.22
CA SER A 202 12.06 13.19 30.08
C SER A 202 11.86 13.62 28.62
N GLY A 203 12.93 13.60 27.81
CA GLY A 203 12.92 13.96 26.39
C GLY A 203 12.95 12.78 25.41
N ASP A 204 13.41 11.60 25.86
CA ASP A 204 13.48 10.38 25.05
C ASP A 204 13.16 9.16 25.91
N SER A 205 12.20 8.33 25.46
CA SER A 205 11.82 7.08 26.12
C SER A 205 12.93 6.02 26.17
N ASN A 206 13.97 6.18 25.35
CA ASN A 206 15.18 5.36 25.36
C ASN A 206 16.16 5.75 26.47
N GLY A 207 16.02 6.96 27.00
CA GLY A 207 16.89 7.51 28.03
C GLY A 207 18.24 7.93 27.47
N VAL A 208 18.66 9.14 27.81
CA VAL A 208 19.98 9.68 27.50
C VAL A 208 20.76 9.83 28.81
N CYS A 209 22.04 9.46 28.81
CA CYS A 209 22.90 9.71 29.95
C CYS A 209 23.22 11.21 30.05
N THR A 210 22.60 11.89 31.00
CA THR A 210 22.77 13.32 31.26
C THR A 210 23.74 13.50 32.43
N THR A 211 24.70 14.42 32.30
CA THR A 211 25.63 14.74 33.38
C THR A 211 24.85 15.37 34.53
N ARG A 212 25.12 14.92 35.76
CA ARG A 212 24.55 15.54 36.94
C ARG A 212 25.10 16.96 37.08
N GLU A 213 24.25 17.91 37.43
CA GLU A 213 24.68 19.28 37.71
C GLU A 213 25.10 19.40 39.17
N GLY A 214 26.09 20.25 39.38
CA GLY A 214 26.61 20.61 40.68
C GLY A 214 28.09 20.26 40.85
N CYS A 215 28.75 21.06 41.66
CA CYS A 215 30.18 20.93 41.93
C CYS A 215 30.59 19.59 42.56
N GLN A 216 29.67 18.92 43.24
CA GLN A 216 29.85 17.59 43.83
C GLN A 216 30.00 16.49 42.77
N TYR A 217 29.57 16.78 41.54
CA TYR A 217 29.77 15.93 40.35
C TYR A 217 30.82 16.50 39.40
N LEU A 218 31.59 17.51 39.85
CA LEU A 218 32.60 18.22 39.07
C LEU A 218 32.02 18.86 37.79
N ASN A 219 30.77 19.33 37.85
CA ASN A 219 30.07 19.90 36.70
C ASN A 219 29.22 21.12 37.09
N PRO A 220 29.78 22.35 37.06
CA PRO A 220 31.18 22.65 36.77
C PRO A 220 32.11 22.36 37.97
N PRO A 221 33.42 22.12 37.74
CA PRO A 221 34.39 22.06 38.82
C PRO A 221 34.59 23.45 39.43
N CYS A 222 34.84 23.52 40.75
CA CYS A 222 35.11 24.78 41.43
C CYS A 222 36.44 25.39 41.03
N HIS A 223 36.49 26.72 40.99
CA HIS A 223 37.72 27.46 40.74
C HIS A 223 38.66 27.43 41.96
N ALA A 224 39.90 27.85 41.77
CA ALA A 224 40.87 27.93 42.85
C ALA A 224 40.38 28.89 43.95
N GLY A 225 40.32 28.40 45.19
CA GLY A 225 39.81 29.16 46.34
C GLY A 225 38.31 28.99 46.62
N GLU A 226 37.57 28.27 45.77
CA GLU A 226 36.18 27.91 46.02
C GLU A 226 36.04 26.51 46.64
N THR A 227 35.04 26.32 47.49
CA THR A 227 34.66 25.02 48.04
C THR A 227 33.27 24.65 47.56
N CYS A 228 33.06 23.38 47.22
CA CYS A 228 31.75 22.89 46.82
C CYS A 228 30.83 22.78 48.02
N ASN A 229 29.71 23.52 48.01
CA ASN A 229 28.65 23.33 48.98
C ASN A 229 27.81 22.11 48.58
N SER A 230 27.92 21.01 49.33
CA SER A 230 27.25 19.75 48.98
C SER A 230 25.72 19.80 49.07
N ALA A 231 25.16 20.79 49.79
CA ALA A 231 23.72 20.96 49.93
C ALA A 231 23.12 21.72 48.74
N THR A 232 23.80 22.77 48.27
CA THR A 232 23.32 23.59 47.14
C THR A 232 23.85 23.11 45.79
N GLY A 233 24.97 22.37 45.79
CA GLY A 233 25.70 21.97 44.60
C GLY A 233 26.41 23.12 43.89
N VAL A 234 26.59 24.27 44.57
CA VAL A 234 27.22 25.46 44.02
C VAL A 234 28.62 25.64 44.62
N CYS A 235 29.56 26.11 43.82
CA CYS A 235 30.87 26.53 44.30
C CYS A 235 30.75 27.87 45.02
N GLU A 236 31.16 27.91 46.27
CA GLU A 236 31.16 29.12 47.10
C GLU A 236 32.61 29.52 47.35
N ALA A 237 32.91 30.82 47.29
CA ALA A 237 34.24 31.31 47.67
C ALA A 237 34.51 30.83 49.10
N GLY A 238 35.57 30.03 49.27
CA GLY A 238 36.01 29.66 50.60
C GLY A 238 36.31 30.94 51.33
N GLU A 239 35.70 31.15 52.50
CA GLU A 239 36.12 32.22 53.39
C GLU A 239 37.61 32.00 53.61
N SER A 240 38.42 32.87 53.00
CA SER A 240 39.86 32.88 53.15
C SER A 240 40.12 32.84 54.65
N ALA A 241 40.76 31.78 55.11
CA ALA A 241 41.03 31.49 56.51
C ALA A 241 42.05 32.48 57.12
N ASP A 242 41.94 33.77 56.80
CA ASP A 242 42.80 34.85 57.27
C ASP A 242 42.39 35.40 58.63
N GLU A 243 41.35 34.88 59.29
CA GLU A 243 41.10 35.17 60.71
C GLU A 243 40.70 33.90 61.50
N ILE A 244 41.63 32.95 61.62
CA ILE A 244 41.63 32.03 62.78
C ILE A 244 42.59 32.61 63.82
N GLY A 245 42.04 33.48 64.67
CA GLY A 245 42.62 33.76 65.97
C GLY A 245 42.72 32.47 66.77
N SER A 246 43.93 32.18 67.27
CA SER A 246 44.19 31.10 68.21
C SER A 246 43.22 31.12 69.39
N ALA A 247 42.30 30.16 69.44
CA ALA A 247 41.63 29.75 70.67
C ALA A 247 41.74 28.22 70.78
N SER A 248 42.78 27.80 71.50
CA SER A 248 42.94 26.43 71.96
C SER A 248 41.89 26.11 73.02
N THR A 249 40.99 25.19 72.72
CA THR A 249 40.29 24.42 73.76
C THR A 249 40.21 22.97 73.33
N ALA A 250 41.01 22.16 74.01
CA ALA A 250 40.90 20.72 74.02
C ALA A 250 39.50 20.30 74.50
N GLY A 251 38.90 19.31 73.85
CA GLY A 251 37.63 18.78 74.31
C GLY A 251 37.07 17.64 73.47
N ALA A 252 37.30 16.43 73.96
CA ALA A 252 36.48 15.22 73.79
C ALA A 252 36.36 14.59 72.39
N ALA A 253 37.06 13.46 72.26
CA ALA A 253 36.66 12.39 71.36
C ALA A 253 35.27 11.87 71.76
N VAL A 254 34.32 11.95 70.83
CA VAL A 254 33.08 11.16 70.87
C VAL A 254 33.09 10.30 69.63
N SER A 255 33.38 9.02 69.84
CA SER A 255 33.07 7.96 68.88
C SER A 255 31.55 7.74 68.94
N ASP A 256 30.85 8.00 67.85
CA ASP A 256 29.49 7.51 67.66
C ASP A 256 29.44 6.59 66.44
N ASP A 257 29.24 5.31 66.75
CA ASP A 257 28.88 4.24 65.84
C ASP A 257 27.54 4.55 65.15
N PHE A 258 27.59 4.90 63.86
CA PHE A 258 26.39 4.96 63.05
C PHE A 258 26.06 3.57 62.51
N VAL A 259 25.37 2.77 63.31
CA VAL A 259 24.73 1.52 62.87
C VAL A 259 23.49 1.88 62.04
N ALA A 260 23.66 1.93 60.72
CA ALA A 260 22.56 2.04 59.77
C ALA A 260 21.75 0.74 59.76
N THR A 261 20.69 0.71 60.58
CA THR A 261 19.70 -0.37 60.59
C THR A 261 18.87 -0.28 59.31
N CYS A 262 19.11 -1.17 58.36
CA CYS A 262 18.27 -1.34 57.17
C CYS A 262 16.88 -1.86 57.56
N CYS A 263 15.91 -0.95 57.66
CA CYS A 263 14.49 -1.30 57.74
C CYS A 263 14.01 -1.84 56.38
N CYS A 264 13.97 -3.17 56.24
CA CYS A 264 13.16 -3.84 55.23
C CYS A 264 11.68 -3.65 55.57
N ALA A 265 10.96 -2.83 54.80
CA ALA A 265 9.50 -2.82 54.79
C ALA A 265 9.00 -3.76 53.68
N PRO A 266 8.07 -4.70 53.95
CA PRO A 266 7.38 -5.45 52.91
C PRO A 266 6.29 -4.58 52.28
N VAL A 267 6.41 -4.31 50.98
CA VAL A 267 5.35 -3.66 50.20
C VAL A 267 4.19 -4.65 50.02
N LEU A 268 3.06 -4.28 50.62
CA LEU A 268 1.77 -4.93 50.52
C LEU A 268 1.25 -4.97 49.09
N ALA A 269 0.64 -6.12 48.77
CA ALA A 269 -0.12 -6.45 47.59
C ALA A 269 -1.04 -5.34 47.05
N MET A 270 -0.88 -5.01 45.77
CA MET A 270 -1.89 -4.28 44.99
C MET A 270 -2.92 -5.29 44.46
N ALA A 271 -4.15 -5.15 44.95
CA ALA A 271 -5.32 -5.86 44.46
C ALA A 271 -5.66 -5.40 43.03
N GLY A 272 -5.93 -6.38 42.16
CA GLY A 272 -6.33 -6.16 40.77
C GLY A 272 -7.72 -5.55 40.67
N LEU A 273 -7.81 -4.45 39.92
CA LEU A 273 -9.08 -3.88 39.45
C LEU A 273 -9.59 -4.72 38.27
N ALA A 274 -10.70 -5.42 38.49
CA ALA A 274 -11.48 -6.04 37.43
C ALA A 274 -12.22 -4.96 36.64
N GLY A 275 -11.81 -4.73 35.39
CA GLY A 275 -12.52 -3.89 34.44
C GLY A 275 -13.69 -4.65 33.81
N ILE A 276 -14.92 -4.25 34.13
CA ILE A 276 -16.14 -4.68 33.44
C ILE A 276 -16.25 -3.88 32.13
N VAL A 277 -16.19 -4.57 31.00
CA VAL A 277 -16.46 -3.98 29.68
C VAL A 277 -17.96 -4.10 29.40
N ILE A 278 -18.65 -2.95 29.34
CA ILE A 278 -20.03 -2.86 28.87
C ILE A 278 -20.01 -2.71 27.34
N VAL A 279 -20.41 -3.77 26.63
CA VAL A 279 -20.66 -3.71 25.18
C VAL A 279 -22.09 -3.21 24.97
N LYS A 280 -22.23 -1.96 24.50
CA LYS A 280 -23.51 -1.38 24.10
C LYS A 280 -23.83 -1.82 22.67
N LYS A 281 -24.84 -2.68 22.52
CA LYS A 281 -25.44 -3.06 21.24
C LYS A 281 -26.31 -1.90 20.74
N ARG A 282 -26.04 -1.37 19.54
CA ARG A 282 -26.97 -0.49 18.82
C ARG A 282 -27.79 -1.34 17.87
N GLU A 283 -29.11 -1.28 18.05
CA GLU A 283 -30.11 -1.58 17.03
C GLU A 283 -30.22 -0.40 16.06
#